data_AF-A0A7X6WYP4-F1
#
_entry.id   AF-A0A7X6WYP4-F1
#
_cell.length_a   1.000
_cell.length_b   1.000
_cell.length_c   1.000
_cell.angle_alpha   90.00
_cell.angle_beta   90.00
_cell.angle_gamma   90.00
#
_symmetry.space_group_name_H-M   'P 1'
#
loop_
_entity.id
_entity.type
_entity.pdbx_description
1 polymer ?
#
loop_
_entity_poly.entity_id
_entity_poly.type
_entity_poly.pdbx_seq_one_letter_code
_entity_poly.pdbx_strand_id
1 'polypeptide(L)'
;DLGIGTDGGGSVLAPALALNLYGMISPLICSSELSLYSKKSTDNIVFRPSIGFIAKHLEIIDEVFHINEEETTAKPLNVLVANTANKYQDDIRDQFISNIKLPVSHVNLSYASSSRNQLMEDLNAIDFDHNILVSFEGPVDLFEYGDSLSGHYSEYSLEQQQKAYKYYLKVINMLNLSAIIVPSASNATGTLLVCKSEMSHINTMLKLAYTLQFERSELEARYFDINYKEKL
;
A
#
# COMPACT_ATOMS: atom_id res chain seq x y z
N ASP A 1 4.27 -10.44 -15.64
CA ASP A 1 5.12 -9.24 -15.52
C ASP A 1 5.23 -8.82 -14.07
N LEU A 2 6.46 -8.63 -13.59
CA LEU A 2 6.80 -8.26 -12.22
C LEU A 2 7.84 -7.14 -12.24
N GLY A 3 7.54 -6.02 -11.58
CA GLY A 3 8.51 -4.98 -11.24
C GLY A 3 9.07 -5.22 -9.84
N ILE A 4 10.38 -5.01 -9.66
CA ILE A 4 11.06 -5.09 -8.35
C ILE A 4 11.64 -3.72 -8.05
N GLY A 5 11.41 -3.23 -6.83
CA GLY A 5 11.90 -1.94 -6.38
C GLY A 5 12.29 -1.96 -4.91
N THR A 6 12.87 -0.86 -4.44
CA THR A 6 13.14 -0.64 -3.02
C THR A 6 12.21 0.43 -2.49
N ASP A 7 11.52 0.17 -1.38
CA ASP A 7 10.69 1.16 -0.71
C ASP A 7 11.43 1.74 0.51
N GLY A 8 11.46 3.07 0.59
CA GLY A 8 11.91 3.79 1.79
C GLY A 8 10.91 4.82 2.30
N GLY A 9 9.81 5.04 1.59
CA GLY A 9 8.92 6.18 1.80
C GLY A 9 7.75 6.24 0.83
N GLY A 10 7.31 5.08 0.34
CA GLY A 10 6.28 4.91 -0.69
C GLY A 10 6.82 4.73 -2.10
N SER A 11 8.12 4.46 -2.29
CA SER A 11 8.75 4.36 -3.62
C SER A 11 8.41 3.09 -4.40
N VAL A 12 7.68 2.14 -3.80
CA VAL A 12 7.05 1.00 -4.47
C VAL A 12 5.54 1.17 -4.46
N LEU A 13 4.94 1.39 -3.29
CA LEU A 13 3.49 1.44 -3.13
C LEU A 13 2.85 2.62 -3.88
N ALA A 14 3.46 3.81 -3.85
CA ALA A 14 2.88 4.98 -4.51
C ALA A 14 2.95 4.88 -6.05
N PRO A 15 4.10 4.53 -6.66
CA PRO A 15 4.15 4.29 -8.11
C PRO A 15 3.24 3.15 -8.58
N ALA A 16 3.12 2.07 -7.80
CA ALA A 16 2.17 1.00 -8.10
C ALA A 16 0.75 1.56 -8.20
N LEU A 17 0.32 2.32 -7.19
CA LEU A 17 -1.02 2.87 -7.17
C LEU A 17 -1.23 3.94 -8.25
N ALA A 18 -0.26 4.83 -8.47
CA ALA A 18 -0.32 5.85 -9.53
C ALA A 18 -0.52 5.24 -10.93
N LEU A 19 -0.06 4.01 -11.15
CA LEU A 19 -0.24 3.23 -12.38
C LEU A 19 -1.42 2.24 -12.31
N ASN A 20 -2.22 2.29 -11.25
CA ASN A 20 -3.34 1.38 -11.00
C ASN A 20 -2.93 -0.11 -10.98
N LEU A 21 -1.77 -0.40 -10.40
CA LEU A 21 -1.17 -1.72 -10.25
C LEU A 21 -1.09 -2.12 -8.78
N TYR A 22 -1.07 -3.43 -8.52
CA TYR A 22 -0.82 -3.94 -7.18
C TYR A 22 0.62 -3.62 -6.79
N GLY A 23 0.82 -3.24 -5.54
CA GLY A 23 2.14 -3.01 -4.98
C GLY A 23 2.25 -3.67 -3.61
N MET A 24 3.34 -4.35 -3.33
CA MET A 24 3.57 -4.94 -2.01
C MET A 24 5.00 -4.70 -1.54
N ILE A 25 5.16 -4.43 -0.25
CA ILE A 25 6.47 -4.28 0.39
C ILE A 25 6.53 -5.20 1.61
N SER A 26 7.71 -5.75 1.87
CA SER A 26 7.97 -6.44 3.13
C SER A 26 9.44 -6.34 3.52
N PRO A 27 9.74 -5.94 4.77
CA PRO A 27 11.09 -6.01 5.34
C PRO A 27 11.65 -7.44 5.45
N LEU A 28 10.82 -8.48 5.28
CA LEU A 28 11.28 -9.88 5.34
C LEU A 28 12.14 -10.27 4.13
N ILE A 29 11.89 -9.65 2.98
CA ILE A 29 12.61 -9.96 1.73
C ILE A 29 14.04 -9.44 1.81
N CYS A 30 15.02 -10.33 1.60
CA CYS A 30 16.46 -10.00 1.66
C CYS A 30 16.86 -9.27 2.96
N SER A 31 16.20 -9.61 4.08
CA SER A 31 16.37 -8.93 5.35
C SER A 31 17.81 -8.98 5.86
N SER A 32 18.54 -10.09 5.64
CA SER A 32 19.95 -10.24 6.00
C SER A 32 20.84 -9.25 5.27
N GLU A 33 20.70 -9.14 3.95
CA GLU A 33 21.49 -8.25 3.10
C GLU A 33 21.13 -6.78 3.36
N LEU A 34 19.83 -6.49 3.50
CA LEU A 34 19.33 -5.13 3.70
C LEU A 34 19.57 -4.60 5.12
N SER A 35 19.80 -5.47 6.11
CA SER A 35 20.11 -5.06 7.48
C SER A 35 21.40 -4.24 7.60
N LEU A 36 22.29 -4.37 6.60
CA LEU A 36 23.56 -3.66 6.48
C LEU A 36 23.40 -2.22 5.97
N TYR A 37 22.22 -1.88 5.44
CA TYR A 37 21.95 -0.58 4.85
C TYR A 37 20.98 0.20 5.74
N SER A 38 21.36 1.43 6.09
CA SER A 38 20.46 2.40 6.69
C SER A 38 20.39 3.64 5.81
N LYS A 39 19.19 4.18 5.66
CA LYS A 39 18.94 5.46 4.99
C LYS A 39 18.29 6.42 5.98
N LYS A 40 18.36 7.70 5.64
CA LYS A 40 17.58 8.75 6.31
C LYS A 40 16.53 9.27 5.34
N SER A 41 15.30 9.46 5.83
CA SER A 41 14.25 10.13 5.07
C SER A 41 14.60 11.61 4.90
N THR A 42 13.84 12.30 4.05
CA THR A 42 13.92 13.77 3.93
C THR A 42 13.66 14.48 5.26
N ASP A 43 12.96 13.84 6.18
CA ASP A 43 12.67 14.35 7.53
C ASP A 43 13.65 13.84 8.59
N ASN A 44 14.85 13.37 8.18
CA ASN A 44 15.90 12.81 9.05
C ASN A 44 15.52 11.53 9.84
N ILE A 45 14.43 10.86 9.48
CA ILE A 45 14.01 9.59 10.11
C ILE A 45 14.90 8.47 9.56
N VAL A 46 15.61 7.76 10.45
CA VAL A 46 16.43 6.60 10.06
C VAL A 46 15.52 5.41 9.80
N PHE A 47 15.68 4.78 8.64
CA PHE A 47 14.93 3.58 8.27
C PHE A 47 15.82 2.61 7.49
N ARG A 48 15.37 1.35 7.40
CA ARG A 48 15.95 0.35 6.51
C ARG A 48 15.05 0.20 5.28
N PRO A 49 15.57 0.34 4.05
CA PRO A 49 14.75 0.11 2.87
C PRO A 49 14.28 -1.35 2.85
N SER A 50 13.08 -1.61 2.32
CA SER A 50 12.62 -2.97 2.00
C SER A 50 12.59 -3.19 0.50
N ILE A 51 12.66 -4.46 0.08
CA ILE A 51 12.26 -4.83 -1.29
C ILE A 51 10.73 -4.82 -1.38
N GLY A 52 10.25 -4.40 -2.54
CA GLY A 52 8.85 -4.55 -2.89
C GLY A 52 8.66 -4.90 -4.36
N PHE A 53 7.42 -5.26 -4.65
CA PHE A 53 6.96 -5.77 -5.94
C PHE A 53 5.83 -4.92 -6.47
N ILE A 54 5.78 -4.78 -7.79
CA ILE A 54 4.68 -4.16 -8.53
C ILE A 54 4.20 -5.13 -9.59
N ALA A 55 2.90 -5.41 -9.65
CA ALA A 55 2.35 -6.33 -10.65
C ALA A 55 0.93 -5.94 -11.07
N LYS A 56 0.55 -6.36 -12.28
CA LYS A 56 -0.83 -6.22 -12.78
C LYS A 56 -1.80 -7.16 -12.06
N HIS A 57 -1.30 -8.32 -11.64
CA HIS A 57 -2.07 -9.42 -11.05
C HIS A 57 -1.55 -9.72 -9.65
N LEU A 58 -2.46 -9.90 -8.70
CA LEU A 58 -2.13 -10.18 -7.30
C LEU A 58 -1.44 -11.54 -7.16
N GLU A 59 -1.84 -12.50 -8.00
CA GLU A 59 -1.32 -13.86 -8.05
C GLU A 59 0.20 -13.88 -8.24
N ILE A 60 0.74 -12.96 -9.05
CA ILE A 60 2.19 -12.85 -9.27
C ILE A 60 2.91 -12.40 -8.00
N ILE A 61 2.33 -11.47 -7.24
CA ILE A 61 2.91 -11.03 -5.95
C ILE A 61 2.87 -12.18 -4.95
N ASP A 62 1.73 -12.86 -4.85
CA ASP A 62 1.52 -13.98 -3.95
C ASP A 62 2.50 -15.13 -4.24
N GLU A 63 2.65 -15.53 -5.50
CA GLU A 63 3.62 -16.53 -5.94
C GLU A 63 5.04 -16.18 -5.47
N VAL A 64 5.48 -14.94 -5.69
CA VAL A 64 6.85 -14.50 -5.35
C VAL A 64 7.14 -14.58 -3.86
N PHE A 65 6.18 -14.24 -3.00
CA PHE A 65 6.34 -14.37 -1.55
C PHE A 65 6.45 -15.82 -1.10
N HIS A 66 5.83 -16.75 -1.83
CA HIS A 66 5.81 -18.16 -1.48
C HIS A 66 6.90 -19.02 -2.18
N ILE A 67 7.79 -18.44 -3.01
CA ILE A 67 8.78 -19.21 -3.80
C ILE A 67 9.71 -20.09 -2.92
N ASN A 68 9.98 -19.71 -1.67
CA ASN A 68 10.94 -20.42 -0.81
C ASN A 68 10.48 -20.56 0.64
N GLU A 69 9.17 -20.57 0.89
CA GLU A 69 8.66 -20.55 2.26
C GLU A 69 8.10 -21.90 2.70
N GLU A 70 8.40 -22.25 3.97
CA GLU A 70 7.70 -23.33 4.64
C GLU A 70 6.24 -22.94 4.81
N GLU A 71 5.35 -23.92 4.59
CA GLU A 71 3.90 -23.72 4.61
C GLU A 71 3.47 -23.16 5.97
N THR A 72 3.25 -21.84 6.04
CA THR A 72 2.97 -21.15 7.30
C THR A 72 1.47 -20.93 7.43
N THR A 73 0.88 -21.45 8.50
CA THR A 73 -0.56 -21.27 8.75
C THR A 73 -0.91 -19.79 8.98
N ALA A 74 -1.95 -19.34 8.28
CA ALA A 74 -2.45 -17.97 8.40
C ALA A 74 -2.97 -17.70 9.82
N LYS A 75 -2.58 -16.57 10.42
CA LYS A 75 -3.02 -16.16 11.75
C LYS A 75 -4.40 -15.50 11.68
N PRO A 76 -5.37 -15.86 12.54
CA PRO A 76 -6.63 -15.13 12.61
C PRO A 76 -6.35 -13.71 13.13
N LEU A 77 -6.67 -12.70 12.32
CA LEU A 77 -6.47 -11.28 12.63
C LEU A 77 -7.80 -10.54 12.51
N ASN A 78 -8.00 -9.55 13.37
CA ASN A 78 -9.12 -8.63 13.30
C ASN A 78 -8.88 -7.63 12.17
N VAL A 79 -9.96 -7.22 11.49
CA VAL A 79 -9.90 -6.21 10.44
C VAL A 79 -10.26 -4.85 11.03
N LEU A 80 -9.30 -3.93 11.04
CA LEU A 80 -9.47 -2.58 11.55
C LEU A 80 -9.54 -1.60 10.36
N VAL A 81 -10.71 -1.00 10.15
CA VAL A 81 -10.97 -0.12 9.01
C VAL A 81 -10.88 1.33 9.41
N ALA A 82 -10.02 2.09 8.74
CA ALA A 82 -9.85 3.51 8.98
C ALA A 82 -11.03 4.34 8.44
N ASN A 83 -11.20 5.54 8.99
CA ASN A 83 -11.94 6.61 8.31
C ASN A 83 -11.26 7.02 6.99
N THR A 84 -11.90 7.91 6.24
CA THR A 84 -11.39 8.50 5.01
C THR A 84 -10.88 9.92 5.25
N ALA A 85 -9.92 10.36 4.45
CA ALA A 85 -9.34 11.70 4.46
C ALA A 85 -10.05 12.66 3.50
N ASN A 86 -10.62 12.11 2.41
CA ASN A 86 -11.17 12.88 1.31
C ASN A 86 -12.24 12.09 0.55
N LYS A 87 -13.01 12.79 -0.28
CA LYS A 87 -14.13 12.23 -1.04
C LYS A 87 -13.75 11.11 -2.02
N TYR A 88 -12.51 11.07 -2.50
CA TYR A 88 -12.07 10.03 -3.44
C TYR A 88 -11.88 8.68 -2.75
N GLN A 89 -11.72 8.67 -1.43
CA GLN A 89 -11.57 7.48 -0.61
C GLN A 89 -12.91 6.95 -0.09
N ASP A 90 -13.95 7.79 -0.05
CA ASP A 90 -15.29 7.39 0.44
C ASP A 90 -15.86 6.22 -0.37
N ASP A 91 -15.82 6.31 -1.70
CA ASP A 91 -16.34 5.26 -2.58
C ASP A 91 -15.59 3.92 -2.37
N ILE A 92 -14.28 3.98 -2.15
CA ILE A 92 -13.43 2.79 -1.98
C ILE A 92 -13.70 2.15 -0.62
N ARG A 93 -13.84 2.97 0.42
CA ARG A 93 -14.23 2.49 1.76
C ARG A 93 -15.60 1.83 1.70
N ASP A 94 -16.56 2.46 1.07
CA ASP A 94 -17.94 1.95 1.03
C ASP A 94 -18.01 0.66 0.21
N GLN A 95 -17.26 0.56 -0.89
CA GLN A 95 -17.08 -0.69 -1.62
C GLN A 95 -16.45 -1.78 -0.74
N PHE A 96 -15.35 -1.48 -0.04
CA PHE A 96 -14.70 -2.42 0.87
C PHE A 96 -15.69 -2.95 1.93
N ILE A 97 -16.41 -2.05 2.61
CA ILE A 97 -17.38 -2.41 3.65
C ILE A 97 -18.55 -3.23 3.08
N SER A 98 -19.01 -2.91 1.87
CA SER A 98 -20.10 -3.66 1.23
C SER A 98 -19.72 -5.08 0.80
N ASN A 99 -18.44 -5.28 0.44
CA ASN A 99 -17.94 -6.56 -0.06
C ASN A 99 -17.45 -7.49 1.06
N ILE A 100 -17.00 -6.94 2.18
CA ILE A 100 -16.46 -7.74 3.27
C ILE A 100 -17.57 -8.42 4.07
N LYS A 101 -17.45 -9.75 4.24
CA LYS A 101 -18.39 -10.57 5.03
C LYS A 101 -17.91 -10.84 6.45
N LEU A 102 -16.79 -10.25 6.84
CA LEU A 102 -16.17 -10.42 8.14
C LEU A 102 -16.57 -9.26 9.06
N PRO A 103 -16.67 -9.50 10.39
CA PRO A 103 -16.82 -8.41 11.33
C PRO A 103 -15.60 -7.49 11.26
N VAL A 104 -15.85 -6.19 11.24
CA VAL A 104 -14.82 -5.15 11.21
C VAL A 104 -14.94 -4.23 12.42
N SER A 105 -13.80 -3.74 12.89
CA SER A 105 -13.71 -2.64 13.85
C SER A 105 -13.31 -1.37 13.13
N HIS A 106 -13.63 -0.21 13.69
CA HIS A 106 -13.27 1.08 13.09
C HIS A 106 -12.17 1.79 13.90
N VAL A 107 -11.31 2.51 13.19
CA VAL A 107 -10.28 3.37 13.78
C VAL A 107 -10.30 4.74 13.12
N ASN A 108 -10.05 5.78 13.91
CA ASN A 108 -9.84 7.13 13.38
C ASN A 108 -8.34 7.39 13.26
N LEU A 109 -7.89 7.68 12.05
CA LEU A 109 -6.53 8.09 11.73
C LEU A 109 -6.53 9.54 11.19
N SER A 110 -5.42 10.25 11.38
CA SER A 110 -5.31 11.68 11.08
C SER A 110 -5.22 12.01 9.60
N TYR A 111 -4.65 11.13 8.78
CA TYR A 111 -4.25 11.36 7.40
C TYR A 111 -3.43 12.66 7.22
N ALA A 112 -2.60 13.01 8.19
CA ALA A 112 -1.75 14.19 8.17
C ALA A 112 -0.61 14.07 7.12
N SER A 113 -0.93 14.27 5.85
CA SER A 113 -0.02 14.04 4.72
C SER A 113 1.27 14.86 4.80
N SER A 114 1.26 16.04 5.41
CA SER A 114 2.44 16.88 5.59
C SER A 114 3.37 16.45 6.74
N SER A 115 2.94 15.54 7.62
CA SER A 115 3.70 15.13 8.81
C SER A 115 3.88 13.62 8.87
N ARG A 116 5.08 13.14 8.50
CA ARG A 116 5.42 11.71 8.65
C ARG A 116 5.35 11.26 10.11
N ASN A 117 5.74 12.11 11.05
CA ASN A 117 5.68 11.79 12.48
C ASN A 117 4.24 11.51 12.92
N GLN A 118 3.27 12.34 12.51
CA GLN A 118 1.87 12.13 12.87
C GLN A 118 1.32 10.84 12.26
N LEU A 119 1.65 10.55 11.00
CA LEU A 119 1.27 9.29 10.35
C LEU A 119 1.90 8.08 11.05
N MET A 120 3.14 8.20 11.53
CA MET A 120 3.80 7.15 12.29
C MET A 120 3.20 6.97 13.68
N GLU A 121 2.80 8.04 14.36
CA GLU A 121 2.10 7.99 15.65
C GLU A 121 0.77 7.24 15.52
N ASP A 122 -0.03 7.55 14.48
CA ASP A 122 -1.28 6.86 14.21
C ASP A 122 -1.07 5.34 14.07
N LEU A 123 -0.06 4.93 13.29
CA LEU A 123 0.23 3.52 13.05
C LEU A 123 0.85 2.83 14.27
N ASN A 124 1.70 3.51 15.04
CA ASN A 124 2.27 2.94 16.28
C ASN A 124 1.22 2.71 17.37
N ALA A 125 0.08 3.39 17.32
CA ALA A 125 -1.03 3.16 18.23
C ALA A 125 -1.82 1.87 17.92
N ILE A 126 -1.58 1.23 16.77
CA ILE A 126 -2.27 0.02 16.33
C ILE A 126 -1.51 -1.23 16.82
N ASP A 127 -2.23 -2.14 17.45
CA ASP A 127 -1.70 -3.46 17.81
C ASP A 127 -1.69 -4.41 16.60
N PHE A 128 -0.60 -4.40 15.83
CA PHE A 128 -0.44 -5.27 14.66
C PHE A 128 -0.24 -6.75 14.99
N ASP A 129 -0.10 -7.14 16.27
CA ASP A 129 -0.12 -8.57 16.62
C ASP A 129 -1.50 -9.18 16.45
N HIS A 130 -2.57 -8.40 16.54
CA HIS A 130 -3.94 -8.92 16.46
C HIS A 130 -4.77 -8.29 15.34
N ASN A 131 -4.25 -7.30 14.64
CA ASN A 131 -5.00 -6.51 13.68
C ASN A 131 -4.30 -6.41 12.32
N ILE A 132 -5.09 -6.43 11.25
CA ILE A 132 -4.75 -5.88 9.94
C ILE A 132 -5.42 -4.52 9.85
N LEU A 133 -4.65 -3.49 9.55
CA LEU A 133 -5.19 -2.18 9.22
C LEU A 133 -5.62 -2.16 7.74
N VAL A 134 -6.80 -1.61 7.51
CA VAL A 134 -7.34 -1.26 6.19
C VAL A 134 -7.50 0.25 6.14
N SER A 135 -6.67 0.92 5.36
CA SER A 135 -6.78 2.36 5.06
C SER A 135 -6.92 2.59 3.57
N PHE A 136 -7.18 3.84 3.18
CA PHE A 136 -7.50 4.19 1.79
C PHE A 136 -6.55 5.26 1.30
N GLU A 137 -6.05 5.10 0.07
CA GLU A 137 -5.02 5.96 -0.50
C GLU A 137 -5.49 6.61 -1.80
N GLY A 138 -4.88 7.75 -2.10
CA GLY A 138 -5.02 8.44 -3.38
C GLY A 138 -6.09 9.53 -3.44
N PRO A 139 -6.25 10.14 -4.64
CA PRO A 139 -5.64 9.73 -5.92
C PRO A 139 -4.15 10.09 -6.02
N VAL A 140 -3.29 9.07 -6.02
CA VAL A 140 -1.84 9.21 -5.89
C VAL A 140 -1.23 9.80 -7.14
N ASP A 141 -0.50 10.90 -6.99
CA ASP A 141 0.24 11.59 -8.06
C ASP A 141 -0.60 11.97 -9.30
N LEU A 142 -1.94 11.96 -9.19
CA LEU A 142 -2.81 12.24 -10.33
C LEU A 142 -2.88 13.72 -10.66
N PHE A 143 -2.89 14.57 -9.63
CA PHE A 143 -3.04 16.02 -9.80
C PHE A 143 -1.70 16.76 -9.70
N GLU A 144 -0.85 16.35 -8.77
CA GLU A 144 0.50 16.90 -8.57
C GLU A 144 1.44 15.79 -8.10
N TYR A 145 2.74 15.94 -8.35
CA TYR A 145 3.73 14.96 -7.91
C TYR A 145 4.09 15.15 -6.44
N GLY A 146 3.95 14.09 -5.65
CA GLY A 146 4.26 14.06 -4.22
C GLY A 146 5.74 13.85 -3.93
N ASP A 147 6.63 14.58 -4.63
CA ASP A 147 8.06 14.52 -4.35
C ASP A 147 8.36 15.25 -3.05
N SER A 148 8.97 14.53 -2.11
CA SER A 148 9.37 15.07 -0.81
C SER A 148 10.32 16.26 -0.93
N LEU A 149 11.22 16.30 -1.93
CA LEU A 149 12.14 17.42 -2.12
C LEU A 149 11.41 18.72 -2.47
N SER A 150 10.40 18.61 -3.35
CA SER A 150 9.63 19.77 -3.81
C SER A 150 8.94 20.52 -2.66
N GLY A 151 8.42 19.80 -1.66
CA GLY A 151 7.73 20.41 -0.51
C GLY A 151 8.60 21.31 0.39
N HIS A 152 9.93 21.24 0.29
CA HIS A 152 10.83 22.00 1.15
C HIS A 152 11.09 23.44 0.66
N TYR A 153 10.75 23.75 -0.60
CA TYR A 153 11.15 25.03 -1.20
C TYR A 153 10.29 26.23 -0.76
N SER A 154 8.99 26.03 -0.54
CA SER A 154 8.06 27.08 -0.12
C SER A 154 6.74 26.49 0.39
N GLU A 155 5.95 27.29 1.12
CA GLU A 155 4.57 26.93 1.50
C GLU A 155 3.72 26.56 0.29
N TYR A 156 3.85 27.30 -0.81
CA TYR A 156 3.19 26.97 -2.09
C TYR A 156 3.57 25.58 -2.61
N SER A 157 4.86 25.21 -2.50
CA SER A 157 5.34 23.91 -2.97
C SER A 157 4.88 22.77 -2.05
N LEU A 158 4.76 23.04 -0.74
CA LEU A 158 4.16 22.12 0.22
C LEU A 158 2.67 21.90 -0.08
N GLU A 159 1.92 22.95 -0.40
CA GLU A 159 0.52 22.85 -0.82
C GLU A 159 0.36 22.02 -2.10
N GLN A 160 1.24 22.19 -3.09
CA GLN A 160 1.20 21.35 -4.31
C GLN A 160 1.53 19.89 -3.99
N GLN A 161 2.55 19.64 -3.16
CA GLN A 161 2.91 18.29 -2.74
C GLN A 161 1.75 17.57 -2.04
N GLN A 162 0.94 18.28 -1.25
CA GLN A 162 -0.23 17.69 -0.59
C GLN A 162 -1.31 17.23 -1.57
N LYS A 163 -1.39 17.83 -2.76
CA LYS A 163 -2.29 17.41 -3.86
C LYS A 163 -1.83 16.12 -4.56
N ALA A 164 -0.76 15.50 -4.10
CA ALA A 164 -0.36 14.17 -4.51
C ALA A 164 -1.11 13.05 -3.77
N TYR A 165 -1.86 13.37 -2.72
CA TYR A 165 -2.72 12.44 -1.97
C TYR A 165 -2.02 11.13 -1.52
N LYS A 166 -0.73 11.24 -1.13
CA LYS A 166 0.04 10.17 -0.50
C LYS A 166 -0.04 10.28 1.01
N TYR A 167 -0.57 9.26 1.68
CA TYR A 167 -0.74 9.25 3.13
C TYR A 167 0.15 8.20 3.80
N TYR A 168 -0.44 7.12 4.33
CA TYR A 168 0.21 6.11 5.15
C TYR A 168 1.23 5.26 4.39
N LEU A 169 1.05 5.10 3.07
CA LEU A 169 2.00 4.40 2.20
C LEU A 169 3.43 4.96 2.31
N LYS A 170 3.60 6.19 2.80
CA LYS A 170 4.90 6.85 2.96
C LYS A 170 5.68 6.42 4.19
N VAL A 171 5.03 5.80 5.17
CA VAL A 171 5.63 5.53 6.49
C VAL A 171 5.63 4.06 6.88
N ILE A 172 4.93 3.19 6.14
CA ILE A 172 4.87 1.74 6.41
C ILE A 172 6.26 1.14 6.60
N ASN A 173 7.14 1.39 5.64
CA ASN A 173 8.50 0.84 5.66
C ASN A 173 9.32 1.37 6.85
N MET A 174 9.08 2.62 7.27
CA MET A 174 9.78 3.24 8.40
C MET A 174 9.43 2.56 9.74
N LEU A 175 8.28 1.88 9.80
CA LEU A 175 7.81 1.12 10.95
C LEU A 175 8.10 -0.38 10.85
N ASN A 176 8.87 -0.82 9.86
CA ASN A 176 9.14 -2.23 9.57
C ASN A 176 7.86 -3.08 9.44
N LEU A 177 6.80 -2.49 8.89
CA LEU A 177 5.55 -3.19 8.59
C LEU A 177 5.54 -3.72 7.16
N SER A 178 4.71 -4.71 6.91
CA SER A 178 4.43 -5.21 5.56
C SER A 178 3.10 -4.65 5.10
N ALA A 179 3.00 -4.33 3.82
CA ALA A 179 1.77 -3.80 3.27
C ALA A 179 1.59 -4.18 1.82
N ILE A 180 0.32 -4.27 1.43
CA ILE A 180 -0.10 -4.40 0.04
C ILE A 180 -1.11 -3.30 -0.29
N ILE A 181 -0.90 -2.63 -1.42
CA ILE A 181 -1.89 -1.73 -2.02
C ILE A 181 -2.67 -2.49 -3.09
N VAL A 182 -3.99 -2.56 -2.92
CA VAL A 182 -4.93 -3.10 -3.90
C VAL A 182 -5.55 -1.92 -4.66
N PRO A 183 -5.36 -1.81 -5.99
CA PRO A 183 -5.97 -0.73 -6.75
C PRO A 183 -7.49 -0.88 -6.77
N SER A 184 -8.18 0.21 -7.05
CA SER A 184 -9.62 0.21 -7.30
C SER A 184 -9.91 0.46 -8.79
N ALA A 185 -11.20 0.44 -9.14
CA ALA A 185 -11.66 0.86 -10.47
C ALA A 185 -11.45 2.37 -10.72
N SER A 186 -11.32 3.17 -9.66
CA SER A 186 -11.03 4.60 -9.74
C SER A 186 -9.53 4.82 -9.86
N ASN A 187 -9.13 5.57 -10.89
CA ASN A 187 -7.72 5.77 -11.23
C ASN A 187 -6.89 6.31 -10.06
N ALA A 188 -5.72 5.71 -9.84
CA ALA A 188 -4.74 6.10 -8.83
C ALA A 188 -5.23 6.04 -7.38
N THR A 189 -6.31 5.32 -7.10
CA THR A 189 -6.86 5.17 -5.76
C THR A 189 -7.01 3.71 -5.38
N GLY A 190 -6.89 3.39 -4.10
CA GLY A 190 -6.91 1.99 -3.67
C GLY A 190 -6.95 1.78 -2.17
N THR A 191 -7.06 0.52 -1.79
CA THR A 191 -7.10 0.04 -0.41
C THR A 191 -5.71 -0.41 0.01
N LEU A 192 -5.18 0.23 1.05
CA LEU A 192 -3.91 -0.14 1.68
C LEU A 192 -4.18 -1.09 2.84
N LEU A 193 -3.67 -2.31 2.72
CA LEU A 193 -3.68 -3.30 3.80
C LEU A 193 -2.29 -3.30 4.45
N VAL A 194 -2.25 -3.24 5.78
CA VAL A 194 -1.01 -3.19 6.56
C VAL A 194 -1.07 -4.23 7.67
N CYS A 195 0.01 -4.97 7.84
CA CYS A 195 0.16 -5.95 8.92
C CYS A 195 1.58 -5.96 9.48
N LYS A 196 1.75 -6.67 10.60
CA LYS A 196 3.06 -7.03 11.11
C LYS A 196 3.85 -7.80 10.04
N SER A 197 5.16 -7.56 9.97
CA SER A 197 6.06 -8.29 9.06
C SER A 197 6.37 -9.69 9.59
N GLU A 198 5.38 -10.56 9.51
CA GLU A 198 5.47 -11.99 9.81
C GLU A 198 4.65 -12.74 8.76
N MET A 199 5.12 -13.91 8.35
CA MET A 199 4.48 -14.61 7.23
C MET A 199 3.04 -15.03 7.53
N SER A 200 2.77 -15.47 8.77
CA SER A 200 1.41 -15.80 9.21
C SER A 200 0.43 -14.62 9.11
N HIS A 201 0.91 -13.38 9.27
CA HIS A 201 0.11 -12.16 9.12
C HIS A 201 -0.03 -11.76 7.65
N ILE A 202 1.06 -11.86 6.87
CA ILE A 202 1.07 -11.61 5.43
C ILE A 202 0.11 -12.55 4.71
N ASN A 203 0.07 -13.83 5.07
CA ASN A 203 -0.86 -14.81 4.48
C ASN A 203 -2.33 -14.44 4.74
N THR A 204 -2.65 -13.91 5.92
CA THR A 204 -3.99 -13.41 6.22
C THR A 204 -4.30 -12.12 5.45
N MET A 205 -3.33 -11.22 5.33
CA MET A 205 -3.45 -9.97 4.57
C MET A 205 -3.65 -10.23 3.07
N LEU A 206 -2.91 -11.18 2.47
CA LEU A 206 -3.06 -11.57 1.07
C LEU A 206 -4.41 -12.22 0.81
N LYS A 207 -4.88 -13.12 1.70
CA LYS A 207 -6.24 -13.67 1.62
C LYS A 207 -7.30 -12.57 1.62
N LEU A 208 -7.14 -11.54 2.46
CA LEU A 208 -8.03 -10.37 2.44
C LEU A 208 -7.90 -9.61 1.11
N ALA A 209 -6.69 -9.37 0.62
CA ALA A 209 -6.45 -8.68 -0.65
C ALA A 209 -7.16 -9.35 -1.85
N TYR A 210 -7.18 -10.69 -1.90
CA TYR A 210 -7.91 -11.43 -2.93
C TYR A 210 -9.41 -11.17 -2.93
N THR A 211 -10.00 -10.81 -1.79
CA THR A 211 -11.43 -10.46 -1.72
C THR A 211 -11.74 -9.08 -2.28
N LEU A 212 -10.71 -8.27 -2.56
CA LEU A 212 -10.81 -6.88 -3.01
C LEU A 212 -10.47 -6.68 -4.48
N GLN A 213 -10.28 -7.76 -5.24
CA GLN A 213 -9.98 -7.66 -6.66
C GLN A 213 -11.09 -6.90 -7.39
N PHE A 214 -10.68 -6.00 -8.29
CA PHE A 214 -11.57 -5.22 -9.12
C PHE A 214 -11.45 -5.65 -10.58
N GLU A 215 -12.50 -5.40 -11.35
CA GLU A 215 -12.49 -5.61 -12.79
C GLU A 215 -11.74 -4.45 -13.47
N ARG A 216 -10.66 -4.78 -14.17
CA ARG A 216 -9.90 -3.82 -14.98
C ARG A 216 -10.69 -3.44 -16.23
N SER A 217 -10.48 -2.23 -16.74
CA SER A 217 -11.22 -1.77 -17.93
C SER A 217 -10.90 -2.59 -19.18
N GLU A 218 -11.88 -2.77 -20.06
CA GLU A 218 -11.66 -3.42 -21.37
C GLU A 218 -10.61 -2.70 -22.22
N LEU A 219 -10.50 -1.37 -22.08
CA LEU A 219 -9.48 -0.59 -22.77
C LEU A 219 -8.07 -0.99 -22.31
N GLU A 220 -7.88 -1.16 -21.01
CA GLU A 220 -6.60 -1.61 -20.46
C GLU A 220 -6.26 -3.03 -20.94
N ALA A 221 -7.24 -3.94 -20.91
CA ALA A 221 -7.05 -5.31 -21.41
C ALA A 221 -6.64 -5.31 -22.90
N ARG A 222 -7.31 -4.52 -23.73
CA ARG A 222 -6.98 -4.38 -25.16
C ARG A 222 -5.55 -3.94 -25.42
N TYR A 223 -5.03 -3.02 -24.62
CA TYR A 223 -3.70 -2.45 -24.84
C TYR A 223 -2.58 -3.27 -24.23
N PHE A 224 -2.82 -3.95 -23.10
CA PHE A 224 -1.76 -4.55 -22.29
C PHE A 224 -1.87 -6.07 -22.12
N ASP A 225 -2.99 -6.72 -22.45
CA ASP A 225 -3.04 -8.20 -22.45
C ASP A 225 -2.54 -8.77 -23.77
N ILE A 226 -1.43 -9.49 -23.67
CA ILE A 226 -0.78 -10.21 -24.78
C ILE A 226 -1.75 -11.21 -25.45
N ASN A 227 -2.76 -11.69 -24.70
CA ASN A 227 -3.73 -12.68 -25.16
C ASN A 227 -5.11 -12.07 -25.53
N TYR A 228 -5.25 -10.74 -25.58
CA TYR A 228 -6.53 -10.13 -25.90
C TYR A 228 -6.98 -10.56 -27.31
N LYS A 229 -8.14 -11.23 -27.38
CA LYS A 229 -8.84 -11.51 -28.63
C LYS A 229 -10.08 -10.65 -28.68
N GLU A 230 -10.24 -9.86 -29.73
CA GLU A 230 -11.50 -9.17 -30.00
C GLU A 230 -12.63 -10.21 -30.05
N LYS A 231 -13.66 -10.03 -29.22
CA LYS A 231 -14.92 -10.74 -29.39
C LYS A 231 -15.57 -10.15 -30.66
N LEU A 232 -15.48 -10.89 -31.76
CA LEU A 232 -16.20 -10.64 -33.01
C LEU A 232 -17.71 -10.82 -32.83
#